data_AF-A0A538G8E2-F1
#
_entry.id   AF-A0A538G8E2-F1
#
_cell.length_a   1.000
_cell.length_b   1.000
_cell.length_c   1.000
_cell.angle_alpha   90.00
_cell.angle_beta   90.00
_cell.angle_gamma   90.00
#
_symmetry.space_group_name_H-M   'P 1'
#
loop_
_entity.id
_entity.type
_entity.pdbx_description
1 polymer ?
#
loop_
_entity_poly.entity_id
_entity_poly.type
_entity_poly.pdbx_seq_one_letter_code
_entity_poly.pdbx_strand_id
1 'polypeptide(L)'
;METVSPAEVEGRYANVREALVRDGLDAVIVSGSEYSGFEGAVRYLSGFLIVHRYAYVLLPVEGDPSIVFPVEARYVGEHGTTWIDEQVFVDAPGAWLRDRARDRGWKRVGVYGL
;
A
#
# COMPACT_ATOMS: atom_id res chain seq x y z
N MET A 1 8.94 14.83 -13.60
CA MET A 1 9.16 13.63 -12.77
C MET A 1 9.12 12.45 -13.73
N GLU A 2 10.15 11.61 -13.78
CA GLU A 2 10.17 10.46 -14.69
C GLU A 2 9.03 9.51 -14.32
N THR A 3 8.14 9.26 -15.27
CA THR A 3 6.98 8.38 -15.06
C THR A 3 7.46 6.94 -14.99
N VAL A 4 7.24 6.27 -13.85
CA VAL A 4 7.57 4.85 -13.68
C VAL A 4 6.75 4.04 -14.68
N SER A 5 7.40 3.17 -15.46
CA SER A 5 6.71 2.39 -16.49
C SER A 5 5.83 1.30 -15.86
N PRO A 6 4.73 0.88 -16.51
CA PRO A 6 3.90 -0.22 -16.03
C PRO A 6 4.70 -1.53 -15.79
N ALA A 7 5.67 -1.83 -16.66
CA ALA A 7 6.52 -3.00 -16.51
C ALA A 7 7.38 -2.95 -15.24
N GLU A 8 7.90 -1.77 -14.90
CA GLU A 8 8.62 -1.56 -13.65
C GLU A 8 7.70 -1.73 -12.44
N VAL A 9 6.48 -1.17 -12.47
CA VAL A 9 5.48 -1.35 -11.40
C VAL A 9 5.17 -2.83 -11.18
N GLU A 10 4.90 -3.58 -12.24
CA GLU A 10 4.64 -5.04 -12.16
C GLU A 10 5.85 -5.80 -11.60
N GLY A 11 7.08 -5.44 -12.00
CA GLY A 11 8.30 -6.03 -11.45
C GLY A 11 8.43 -5.82 -9.94
N ARG A 12 8.05 -4.65 -9.43
CA ARG A 12 8.04 -4.38 -7.98
C ARG A 12 7.02 -5.25 -7.24
N TYR A 13 5.82 -5.40 -7.80
CA TYR A 13 4.81 -6.28 -7.23
C TYR A 13 5.22 -7.75 -7.26
N ALA A 14 5.80 -8.21 -8.36
CA ALA A 14 6.32 -9.57 -8.49
C ALA A 14 7.37 -9.88 -7.41
N ASN A 15 8.37 -9.02 -7.23
CA ASN A 15 9.42 -9.20 -6.22
C ASN A 15 8.86 -9.34 -4.80
N VAL A 16 7.86 -8.52 -4.45
CA VAL A 16 7.24 -8.62 -3.12
C VAL A 16 6.39 -9.87 -3.01
N ARG A 17 5.57 -10.19 -4.01
CA ARG A 17 4.73 -11.40 -4.02
C ARG A 17 5.56 -12.68 -3.93
N GLU A 18 6.72 -12.75 -4.59
CA GLU A 18 7.66 -13.88 -4.45
C GLU A 18 8.09 -14.07 -2.99
N ALA A 19 8.40 -12.99 -2.27
CA ALA A 19 8.72 -13.06 -0.85
C ALA A 19 7.51 -13.49 0.01
N LEU A 20 6.30 -13.00 -0.30
CA LEU A 20 5.08 -13.44 0.39
C LEU A 20 4.83 -14.93 0.22
N VAL A 21 4.96 -15.44 -1.01
CA VAL A 21 4.78 -16.87 -1.33
C VAL A 21 5.83 -17.71 -0.60
N ARG A 22 7.10 -17.31 -0.63
CA ARG A 22 8.19 -17.98 0.08
C ARG A 22 7.90 -18.11 1.59
N ASP A 23 7.35 -17.06 2.19
CA ASP A 23 7.12 -16.98 3.64
C ASP A 23 5.71 -17.44 4.08
N GLY A 24 4.90 -17.91 3.12
CA GLY A 24 3.53 -18.38 3.34
C GLY A 24 2.61 -17.29 3.87
N LEU A 25 2.72 -16.07 3.35
CA LEU A 25 1.86 -14.93 3.67
C LEU A 25 0.79 -14.77 2.59
N ASP A 26 -0.42 -14.35 2.96
CA ASP A 26 -1.52 -14.07 2.03
C ASP A 26 -1.46 -12.64 1.47
N ALA A 27 -0.88 -11.72 2.24
CA ALA A 27 -0.74 -10.31 1.87
C ALA A 27 0.34 -9.62 2.74
N VAL A 28 0.73 -8.41 2.35
CA VAL A 28 1.53 -7.49 3.18
C VAL A 28 0.86 -6.12 3.30
N ILE A 29 0.92 -5.57 4.50
CA ILE A 29 0.62 -4.18 4.81
C ILE A 29 1.95 -3.43 4.91
N VAL A 30 2.19 -2.50 4.01
CA VAL A 30 3.32 -1.58 4.06
C VAL A 30 2.84 -0.27 4.68
N SER A 31 3.35 0.05 5.86
CA SER A 31 3.07 1.28 6.59
C SER A 31 4.13 2.31 6.25
N GLY A 32 3.72 3.55 6.02
CA GLY A 32 4.65 4.67 5.80
C GLY A 32 4.17 5.94 6.49
N SER A 33 5.12 6.78 6.89
CA SER A 33 4.86 8.10 7.46
C SER A 33 5.56 9.20 6.66
N GLU A 34 5.11 10.44 6.84
CA GLU A 34 5.71 11.63 6.21
C GLU A 34 7.22 11.76 6.51
N TYR A 35 7.68 11.34 7.69
CA TYR A 35 9.10 11.38 8.08
C TYR A 35 9.98 10.34 7.37
N SER A 36 9.39 9.28 6.82
CA SER A 36 10.06 8.31 5.95
C SER A 36 9.99 8.69 4.46
N GLY A 37 9.45 9.88 4.16
CA GLY A 37 8.64 10.15 2.99
C GLY A 37 9.27 10.91 1.82
N PHE A 38 10.48 10.56 1.39
CA PHE A 38 10.91 10.92 0.02
C PHE A 38 11.14 9.70 -0.87
N GLU A 39 11.54 8.54 -0.33
CA GLU A 39 11.84 7.31 -1.08
C GLU A 39 11.38 6.02 -0.37
N GLY A 40 10.39 6.12 0.53
CA GLY A 40 9.94 5.00 1.37
C GLY A 40 9.14 3.91 0.65
N ALA A 41 8.91 2.79 1.34
CA ALA A 41 8.25 1.60 0.80
C ALA A 41 6.83 1.85 0.26
N VAL A 42 6.08 2.79 0.86
CA VAL A 42 4.78 3.23 0.31
C VAL A 42 4.95 3.83 -1.08
N ARG A 43 5.93 4.74 -1.29
CA ARG A 43 6.23 5.33 -2.60
C ARG A 43 6.71 4.28 -3.59
N TYR A 44 7.53 3.33 -3.14
CA TYR A 44 8.01 2.24 -3.98
C TYR A 44 6.86 1.44 -4.59
N LEU A 45 5.84 1.10 -3.78
CA LEU A 45 4.70 0.27 -4.20
C LEU A 45 3.55 1.02 -4.87
N SER A 46 3.43 2.33 -4.66
CA SER A 46 2.24 3.08 -5.09
C SER A 46 2.54 4.32 -5.93
N GLY A 47 3.79 4.77 -5.99
CA GLY A 47 4.17 6.07 -6.57
C GLY A 47 3.78 7.26 -5.71
N PHE A 48 2.90 7.06 -4.71
CA PHE A 48 2.40 8.11 -3.85
C PHE A 48 3.51 8.72 -3.01
N LEU A 49 3.62 10.05 -3.06
CA LEU A 49 4.44 10.82 -2.13
C LEU A 49 3.59 11.11 -0.90
N ILE A 50 4.01 10.65 0.28
CA ILE A 50 3.28 10.92 1.52
C ILE A 50 3.46 12.39 1.86
N VAL A 51 2.40 13.17 1.66
CA VAL A 51 2.35 14.62 1.96
C VAL A 51 1.60 14.93 3.26
N HIS A 52 1.01 13.92 3.89
CA HIS A 52 0.27 14.08 5.14
C HIS A 52 0.37 12.83 6.02
N ARG A 53 1.07 12.97 7.15
CA ARG A 53 1.07 12.07 8.32
C ARG A 53 1.45 10.60 8.05
N TYR A 54 0.57 9.81 7.44
CA TYR A 54 0.80 8.39 7.11
C TYR A 54 -0.12 7.87 6.01
N ALA A 55 0.30 6.77 5.37
CA ALA A 55 -0.51 5.99 4.44
C ALA A 55 -0.11 4.51 4.52
N TYR A 56 -0.99 3.64 4.04
CA TYR A 56 -0.75 2.20 3.97
C TYR A 56 -0.92 1.69 2.55
N VAL A 57 -0.10 0.74 2.13
CA VAL A 57 -0.35 -0.07 0.93
C VAL A 57 -0.66 -1.50 1.38
N LEU A 58 -1.79 -2.03 0.93
CA LEU A 58 -2.11 -3.45 1.07
C LEU A 58 -1.82 -4.14 -0.27
N LEU A 59 -0.86 -5.06 -0.29
CA LEU A 59 -0.53 -5.86 -1.47
C LEU A 59 -0.83 -7.34 -1.18
N PRO A 60 -1.85 -7.94 -1.81
CA PRO A 60 -2.10 -9.37 -1.72
C PRO A 60 -1.15 -10.18 -2.60
N VAL A 61 -0.99 -11.47 -2.26
CA VAL A 61 -0.32 -12.43 -3.15
C VAL A 61 -1.02 -12.49 -4.52
N GLU A 62 -2.34 -12.47 -4.52
CA GLU A 62 -3.16 -12.49 -5.73
C GLU A 62 -4.15 -11.32 -5.74
N GLY A 63 -4.28 -10.68 -6.91
CA GLY A 63 -5.17 -9.54 -7.13
C GLY A 63 -4.51 -8.18 -6.91
N ASP A 64 -5.29 -7.13 -7.13
CA ASP A 64 -4.80 -5.76 -7.17
C ASP A 64 -4.51 -5.20 -5.76
N PRO A 65 -3.53 -4.30 -5.63
CA PRO A 65 -3.25 -3.62 -4.37
C PRO A 65 -4.29 -2.53 -4.07
N SER A 66 -4.36 -2.16 -2.79
CA SER A 66 -5.12 -0.98 -2.32
C SER A 66 -4.17 -0.01 -1.62
N ILE A 67 -4.44 1.29 -1.76
CA ILE A 67 -3.80 2.32 -0.94
C ILE A 67 -4.83 2.92 0.01
N VAL A 68 -4.49 2.94 1.30
CA VAL A 68 -5.43 3.26 2.38
C VAL A 68 -4.92 4.49 3.14
N PHE A 69 -5.79 5.48 3.23
CA PHE A 69 -5.54 6.77 3.84
C PHE A 69 -6.50 7.02 5.01
N PRO A 70 -6.06 7.78 6.03
CA PRO A 70 -6.98 8.38 6.96
C PRO A 70 -7.88 9.40 6.24
N VAL A 71 -9.13 9.58 6.68
CA VAL A 71 -10.13 10.41 6.00
C VAL A 71 -9.67 11.85 5.78
N GLU A 72 -8.88 12.40 6.71
CA GLU A 72 -8.35 13.77 6.67
C GLU A 72 -7.40 13.99 5.48
N ALA A 73 -6.74 12.92 5.01
CA ALA A 73 -5.85 13.00 3.86
C ALA A 73 -6.59 13.49 2.62
N ARG A 74 -7.89 13.21 2.46
CA ARG A 74 -8.70 13.58 1.28
C ARG A 74 -8.57 15.06 0.88
N TYR A 75 -8.26 15.94 1.83
CA TYR A 75 -8.18 17.39 1.61
C TYR A 75 -6.75 17.92 1.44
N VAL A 76 -5.74 17.05 1.46
CA VAL A 76 -4.32 17.44 1.53
C VAL A 76 -3.49 16.84 0.39
N GLY A 77 -3.17 17.67 -0.60
CA GLY A 77 -2.28 17.32 -1.72
C GLY A 77 -2.94 16.61 -2.90
N GLU A 78 -2.17 16.39 -3.96
CA GLU A 78 -2.61 15.73 -5.20
C GLU A 78 -2.56 14.20 -5.05
N HIS A 79 -3.69 13.59 -4.72
CA HIS A 79 -3.84 12.13 -4.61
C HIS A 79 -3.85 11.41 -5.97
N GLY A 80 -3.89 12.17 -7.08
CA GLY A 80 -3.73 11.64 -8.44
C GLY A 80 -2.31 11.18 -8.79
N THR A 81 -1.40 11.15 -7.81
CA THR A 81 0.01 10.76 -8.01
C THR A 81 0.25 9.26 -7.82
N THR A 82 -0.72 8.50 -7.31
CA THR A 82 -0.60 7.04 -7.20
C THR A 82 -1.07 6.34 -8.47
N TRP A 83 -0.40 5.24 -8.83
CA TRP A 83 -0.83 4.32 -9.89
C TRP A 83 -1.77 3.21 -9.40
N ILE A 84 -2.17 3.23 -8.12
CA ILE A 84 -3.11 2.26 -7.55
C ILE A 84 -4.54 2.78 -7.73
N ASP A 85 -5.38 1.97 -8.38
CA ASP A 85 -6.78 2.31 -8.66
C ASP A 85 -7.64 2.33 -7.39
N GLU A 86 -7.47 1.35 -6.49
CA GLU A 86 -8.26 1.27 -5.25
C GLU A 86 -7.69 2.20 -4.17
N GLN A 87 -8.16 3.45 -4.18
CA GLN A 87 -7.86 4.46 -3.16
C GLN A 87 -8.96 4.51 -2.09
N VAL A 88 -8.59 4.25 -0.85
CA VAL A 88 -9.52 4.10 0.27
C VAL A 88 -9.29 5.20 1.30
N PHE A 89 -10.35 5.89 1.68
CA PHE A 89 -10.32 6.95 2.71
C PHE A 89 -11.28 6.58 3.84
N VAL A 90 -10.74 6.35 5.04
CA VAL A 90 -11.51 5.85 6.19
C VAL A 90 -11.03 6.47 7.50
N ASP A 91 -11.91 6.56 8.49
CA ASP A 91 -11.56 7.11 9.82
C ASP A 91 -10.49 6.27 10.53
N ALA A 92 -10.55 4.94 10.37
CA ALA A 92 -9.63 4.00 11.00
C ALA A 92 -9.03 3.02 9.98
N PRO A 93 -7.91 3.39 9.31
CA PRO A 93 -7.25 2.52 8.32
C PRO A 93 -6.94 1.11 8.83
N GLY A 94 -6.47 0.99 10.08
CA GLY A 94 -6.20 -0.32 10.70
C GLY A 94 -7.44 -1.21 10.83
N ALA A 95 -8.61 -0.63 11.09
CA ALA A 95 -9.86 -1.39 11.14
C ALA A 95 -10.25 -1.89 9.74
N TRP A 96 -10.15 -1.03 8.73
CA TRP A 96 -10.42 -1.40 7.35
C TRP A 96 -9.48 -2.51 6.86
N LEU A 97 -8.18 -2.42 7.15
CA LEU A 97 -7.18 -3.43 6.79
C LEU A 97 -7.50 -4.80 7.43
N ARG A 98 -7.88 -4.80 8.70
CA ARG A 98 -8.31 -6.00 9.42
C ARG A 98 -9.55 -6.62 8.78
N ASP A 99 -10.56 -5.81 8.48
CA ASP A 99 -11.83 -6.30 7.95
C ASP A 99 -11.64 -6.84 6.52
N ARG A 100 -10.84 -6.17 5.69
CA ARG A 100 -10.43 -6.68 4.37
C ARG A 100 -9.77 -8.06 4.47
N ALA A 101 -8.83 -8.24 5.40
CA ALA A 101 -8.18 -9.53 5.59
C ALA A 101 -9.17 -10.64 6.00
N ARG A 102 -10.15 -10.31 6.85
CA ARG A 102 -11.22 -11.23 7.25
C ARG A 102 -12.13 -11.62 6.09
N ASP A 103 -12.57 -10.64 5.30
CA ASP A 103 -13.47 -10.85 4.16
C ASP A 103 -12.82 -11.71 3.07
N ARG A 104 -11.50 -11.57 2.88
CA ARG A 104 -10.70 -12.40 1.97
C ARG A 104 -10.33 -13.76 2.56
N GLY A 105 -10.64 -14.02 3.83
CA GLY A 105 -10.32 -15.27 4.50
C GLY A 105 -8.82 -15.48 4.80
N TRP A 106 -8.00 -14.43 4.65
CA TRP A 106 -6.56 -14.49 4.87
C TRP A 106 -6.22 -14.84 6.32
N LYS A 107 -5.14 -15.61 6.50
CA LYS A 107 -4.68 -16.14 7.79
C LYS A 107 -3.36 -15.53 8.23
N ARG A 108 -2.50 -15.15 7.29
CA ARG A 108 -1.13 -14.67 7.55
C ARG A 108 -0.89 -13.39 6.76
N VAL A 109 -0.96 -12.25 7.44
CA VAL A 109 -0.70 -10.94 6.83
C VAL A 109 0.58 -10.38 7.43
N GLY A 110 1.56 -10.09 6.57
CA GLY A 110 2.79 -9.41 6.97
C GLY A 110 2.56 -7.93 7.23
N VAL A 111 3.34 -7.32 8.11
CA VAL A 111 3.35 -5.87 8.32
C VAL A 111 4.79 -5.37 8.27
N TYR A 112 5.04 -4.34 7.45
CA TYR A 112 6.35 -3.70 7.30
C TYR A 112 6.24 -2.20 7.58
N GLY A 113 7.26 -1.63 8.22
CA GLY A 113 7.38 -0.18 8.43
C GLY A 113 6.62 0.38 9.65
N LEU A 114 6.34 -0.46 10.64
CA LEU A 114 5.92 -0.03 12.00
C LEU A 114 7.13 0.20 12.90
#